data_AF-A0A0B4EYT8-F1
#
_entry.id   AF-A0A0B4EYT8-F1
#
_cell.length_a   1.000
_cell.length_b   1.000
_cell.length_c   1.000
_cell.angle_alpha   90.00
_cell.angle_beta   90.00
_cell.angle_gamma   90.00
#
_symmetry.space_group_name_H-M   'P 1'
#
loop_
_entity.id
_entity.type
_entity.pdbx_description
1 polymer ?
#
loop_
_entity_poly.entity_id
_entity_poly.type
_entity_poly.pdbx_seq_one_letter_code
_entity_poly.pdbx_strand_id
1 'polypeptide(L)'
;MSLVDSLHQYRRIFEHCPDVLRAIVSIDAKHFDCASLFNTLSTTKCATCDRFGGYLYLITCKRVCYLCFILDPLYFPMSATLATKRTGLSRKELKCLPHILSLPGRFTERNKFVRGRIMLLDRQSLRNRISSGSSQAFDVGPRQVDLTTREPRRFMSIISAPFFTSSGRSADWGFHCTKCIDNTEPATHFRNKYTESAFMDHMALFGINHGGKR
;
A
#
# COMPACT_ATOMS: atom_id res chain seq x y z
N MET A 1 30.49 -1.36 1.35
CA MET A 1 29.18 -1.33 2.03
C MET A 1 29.07 -2.56 2.94
N SER A 2 29.72 -2.61 4.11
CA SER A 2 29.82 -3.86 4.89
C SER A 2 28.84 -3.99 6.07
N LEU A 3 28.30 -2.87 6.57
CA LEU A 3 27.41 -2.86 7.75
C LEU A 3 25.94 -3.18 7.40
N VAL A 4 25.50 -2.81 6.20
CA VAL A 4 24.11 -3.06 5.76
C VAL A 4 23.95 -4.53 5.36
N ASP A 5 24.97 -5.12 4.74
CA ASP A 5 24.99 -6.53 4.31
C ASP A 5 25.08 -7.51 5.50
N SER A 6 25.54 -7.06 6.68
CA SER A 6 25.61 -7.88 7.89
C SER A 6 24.26 -7.96 8.64
N LEU A 7 23.30 -7.09 8.32
CA LEU A 7 21.96 -7.15 8.89
C LEU A 7 21.18 -8.31 8.25
N HIS A 8 20.94 -9.36 9.04
CA HIS A 8 20.13 -10.51 8.62
C HIS A 8 18.83 -10.10 7.92
N GLN A 9 18.13 -9.10 8.47
CA GLN A 9 16.88 -8.57 7.93
C GLN A 9 17.03 -8.04 6.50
N TYR A 10 18.04 -7.20 6.26
CA TYR A 10 18.32 -6.65 4.94
C TYR A 10 18.63 -7.75 3.94
N ARG A 11 19.49 -8.71 4.32
CA ARG A 11 19.87 -9.84 3.46
C ARG A 11 18.66 -10.66 3.01
N ARG A 12 17.72 -10.95 3.90
CA ARG A 12 16.47 -11.68 3.55
C ARG A 12 15.58 -10.90 2.59
N ILE A 13 15.45 -9.59 2.80
CA ILE A 13 14.67 -8.73 1.90
C ILE A 13 15.33 -8.64 0.53
N PHE A 14 16.64 -8.48 0.49
CA PHE A 14 17.41 -8.47 -0.75
C PHE A 14 17.31 -9.79 -1.51
N GLU A 15 17.36 -10.91 -0.80
CA GLU A 15 17.25 -12.26 -1.38
C GLU A 15 15.86 -12.55 -1.97
N HIS A 16 14.79 -12.15 -1.29
CA HIS A 16 13.44 -12.58 -1.66
C HIS A 16 12.58 -11.51 -2.36
N CYS A 17 12.83 -10.22 -2.13
CA CYS A 17 12.06 -9.13 -2.72
C CYS A 17 12.89 -7.86 -2.96
N PRO A 18 13.99 -7.94 -3.75
CA PRO A 18 14.86 -6.79 -4.01
C PRO A 18 14.14 -5.61 -4.68
N ASP A 19 13.05 -5.88 -5.40
CA ASP A 19 12.21 -4.85 -6.02
C ASP A 19 11.57 -3.91 -4.99
N VAL A 20 11.26 -4.41 -3.79
CA VAL A 20 10.74 -3.58 -2.69
C VAL A 20 11.81 -2.59 -2.23
N LEU A 21 13.06 -3.04 -2.07
CA LEU A 21 14.18 -2.14 -1.73
C LEU A 21 14.43 -1.12 -2.83
N ARG A 22 14.40 -1.55 -4.11
CA ARG A 22 14.56 -0.64 -5.25
C ARG A 22 13.47 0.42 -5.25
N ALA A 23 12.22 0.02 -5.01
CA ALA A 23 11.10 0.97 -4.94
C ALA A 23 11.28 1.98 -3.81
N ILE A 24 11.64 1.53 -2.61
CA ILE A 24 11.88 2.38 -1.42
C ILE A 24 12.93 3.45 -1.73
N VAL A 25 14.09 3.05 -2.27
CA VAL A 25 15.15 3.99 -2.65
C VAL A 25 14.67 4.93 -3.76
N SER A 26 14.01 4.39 -4.79
CA SER A 26 13.58 5.17 -5.95
C SER A 26 12.56 6.24 -5.59
N ILE A 27 11.65 5.97 -4.64
CA ILE A 27 10.63 6.93 -4.19
C ILE A 27 11.03 7.73 -2.96
N ASP A 28 12.26 7.59 -2.47
CA ASP A 28 12.75 8.28 -1.27
C ASP A 28 11.92 7.98 0.00
N ALA A 29 11.48 6.74 0.18
CA ALA A 29 10.71 6.34 1.35
C ALA A 29 11.63 6.18 2.58
N LYS A 30 11.50 7.10 3.55
CA LYS A 30 12.42 7.25 4.69
C LYS A 30 11.78 7.15 6.07
N HIS A 31 10.47 6.96 6.15
CA HIS A 31 9.71 7.07 7.41
C HIS A 31 9.51 5.73 8.14
N PHE A 32 10.32 4.75 7.80
CA PHE A 32 10.41 3.45 8.47
C PHE A 32 11.80 2.87 8.23
N ASP A 33 12.22 1.96 9.09
CA ASP A 33 13.51 1.31 9.02
C ASP A 33 13.43 -0.11 8.45
N CYS A 34 14.60 -0.75 8.28
CA CYS A 34 14.70 -2.11 7.76
C CYS A 34 14.02 -3.13 8.68
N ALA A 35 14.08 -2.93 10.00
CA ALA A 35 13.41 -3.78 10.97
C ALA A 35 11.88 -3.72 10.84
N SER A 36 11.31 -2.52 10.70
CA SER A 36 9.88 -2.31 10.46
C SER A 36 9.44 -2.98 9.16
N LEU A 37 10.23 -2.82 8.09
CA LEU A 37 9.97 -3.50 6.81
C LEU A 37 10.00 -5.02 6.95
N PHE A 38 11.01 -5.58 7.61
CA PHE A 38 11.12 -7.02 7.84
C PHE A 38 9.95 -7.56 8.67
N ASN A 39 9.56 -6.83 9.73
CA ASN A 39 8.42 -7.20 10.57
C ASN A 39 7.12 -7.18 9.76
N THR A 40 6.87 -6.13 8.97
CA THR A 40 5.71 -6.05 8.07
C THR A 40 5.73 -7.15 7.02
N LEU A 41 6.90 -7.49 6.48
CA LEU A 41 7.07 -8.61 5.56
C LEU A 41 6.80 -9.96 6.25
N SER A 42 7.05 -10.07 7.55
CA SER A 42 6.79 -11.28 8.35
C SER A 42 5.32 -11.46 8.77
N THR A 43 4.42 -10.57 8.36
CA THR A 43 2.97 -10.74 8.54
C THR A 43 2.28 -11.06 7.23
N THR A 44 1.09 -11.67 7.32
CA THR A 44 0.20 -11.91 6.17
C THR A 44 -0.99 -10.97 6.14
N LYS A 45 -1.34 -10.36 7.27
CA LYS A 45 -2.60 -9.63 7.47
C LYS A 45 -2.53 -8.18 7.00
N CYS A 46 -3.65 -7.70 6.47
CA CYS A 46 -3.91 -6.30 6.16
C CYS A 46 -4.08 -5.51 7.45
N ALA A 47 -3.38 -4.38 7.56
CA ALA A 47 -3.41 -3.50 8.73
C ALA A 47 -4.78 -2.85 9.01
N THR A 48 -5.74 -2.94 8.08
CA THR A 48 -7.07 -2.33 8.21
C THR A 48 -8.20 -3.34 8.44
N CYS A 49 -8.12 -4.55 7.85
CA CYS A 49 -9.26 -5.48 7.82
C CYS A 49 -8.91 -6.94 8.05
N ASP A 50 -7.67 -7.23 8.47
CA ASP A 50 -7.14 -8.58 8.77
C ASP A 50 -7.15 -9.63 7.64
N ARG A 51 -7.77 -9.35 6.48
CA ARG A 51 -7.63 -10.14 5.26
C ARG A 51 -6.16 -10.20 4.81
N PHE A 52 -5.81 -11.14 3.93
CA PHE A 52 -4.45 -11.19 3.38
C PHE A 52 -4.07 -9.86 2.71
N GLY A 53 -2.95 -9.27 3.14
CA GLY A 53 -2.41 -8.05 2.58
C GLY A 53 -1.31 -8.35 1.57
N GLY A 54 -1.65 -8.43 0.29
CA GLY A 54 -0.69 -8.70 -0.79
C GLY A 54 0.19 -7.53 -1.22
N TYR A 55 0.06 -6.37 -0.56
CA TYR A 55 0.71 -5.13 -0.95
C TYR A 55 1.32 -4.41 0.25
N LEU A 56 2.32 -3.57 -0.01
CA LEU A 56 2.87 -2.62 0.94
C LEU A 56 2.53 -1.19 0.53
N TYR A 57 2.00 -0.42 1.48
CA TYR A 57 1.92 1.02 1.40
C TYR A 57 3.22 1.63 1.92
N LEU A 58 4.05 2.11 0.98
CA LEU A 58 5.44 2.50 1.24
C LEU A 58 5.61 3.87 1.89
N ILE A 59 4.54 4.62 2.20
CA ILE A 59 4.71 5.88 2.94
C ILE A 59 4.93 5.59 4.44
N THR A 60 4.22 4.60 4.99
CA THR A 60 4.27 4.24 6.42
C THR A 60 4.54 2.74 6.66
N CYS A 61 4.98 2.01 5.62
CA CYS A 61 5.28 0.58 5.65
C CYS A 61 4.16 -0.31 6.21
N LYS A 62 2.93 -0.09 5.74
CA LYS A 62 1.78 -0.91 6.13
C LYS A 62 1.51 -2.00 5.10
N ARG A 63 1.29 -3.23 5.57
CA ARG A 63 0.75 -4.31 4.74
C ARG A 63 -0.75 -4.12 4.53
N VAL A 64 -1.20 -4.12 3.28
CA VAL A 64 -2.59 -3.80 2.90
C VAL A 64 -3.11 -4.76 1.83
N CYS A 65 -4.41 -5.06 1.87
CA CYS A 65 -5.07 -5.82 0.81
C CYS A 65 -5.50 -4.88 -0.33
N TYR A 66 -5.84 -5.48 -1.48
CA TYR A 66 -6.25 -4.73 -2.67
C TYR A 66 -7.42 -3.78 -2.39
N LEU A 67 -8.47 -4.30 -1.76
CA LEU A 67 -9.69 -3.56 -1.46
C LEU A 67 -9.41 -2.38 -0.53
N CYS A 68 -8.61 -2.57 0.52
CA CYS A 68 -8.30 -1.49 1.45
C CYS A 68 -7.54 -0.37 0.75
N PHE A 69 -6.46 -0.64 0.00
CA PHE A 69 -5.70 0.46 -0.58
C PHE A 69 -6.46 1.21 -1.70
N ILE A 70 -7.41 0.54 -2.36
CA ILE A 70 -8.28 1.16 -3.37
C ILE A 70 -9.44 1.93 -2.74
N LEU A 71 -10.09 1.40 -1.71
CA LEU A 71 -11.34 1.96 -1.17
C LEU A 71 -11.12 2.90 0.01
N ASP A 72 -10.17 2.60 0.90
CA ASP A 72 -9.94 3.40 2.10
C ASP A 72 -9.27 4.73 1.73
N PRO A 73 -9.86 5.89 2.08
CA PRO A 73 -9.26 7.19 1.86
C PRO A 73 -7.91 7.39 2.57
N LEU A 74 -7.58 6.62 3.62
CA LEU A 74 -6.29 6.72 4.31
C LEU A 74 -5.11 6.30 3.44
N TYR A 75 -5.31 5.35 2.52
CA TYR A 75 -4.32 4.94 1.52
C TYR A 75 -4.42 5.74 0.22
N PHE A 76 -5.02 6.93 0.28
CA PHE A 76 -5.00 7.93 -0.79
C PHE A 76 -4.02 9.04 -0.41
N PRO A 77 -2.77 9.00 -0.89
CA PRO A 77 -1.78 10.01 -0.54
C PRO A 77 -2.16 11.39 -1.02
N MET A 78 -1.87 12.41 -0.21
CA MET A 78 -2.12 13.79 -0.57
C MET A 78 -0.87 14.41 -1.19
N SER A 79 -1.01 15.15 -2.30
CA SER A 79 0.13 15.89 -2.84
C SER A 79 0.49 17.07 -1.93
N ALA A 80 1.78 17.43 -1.85
CA ALA A 80 2.21 18.57 -1.05
C ALA A 80 1.46 19.88 -1.40
N THR A 81 1.20 20.13 -2.69
CA THR A 81 0.41 21.29 -3.13
C THR A 81 -1.00 21.30 -2.53
N LEU A 82 -1.67 20.14 -2.54
CA LEU A 82 -3.01 20.02 -1.97
C LEU A 82 -2.97 20.10 -0.43
N ALA A 83 -1.96 19.50 0.19
CA ALA A 83 -1.75 19.54 1.64
C ALA A 83 -1.52 20.98 2.11
N THR A 84 -0.62 21.75 1.49
CA THR A 84 -0.40 23.16 1.82
C THR A 84 -1.69 23.96 1.67
N LYS A 85 -2.43 23.78 0.56
CA LYS A 85 -3.71 24.48 0.35
C LYS A 85 -4.76 24.17 1.43
N ARG A 86 -4.80 22.94 1.94
CA ARG A 86 -5.80 22.50 2.93
C ARG A 86 -5.40 22.74 4.37
N THR A 87 -4.11 22.83 4.66
CA THR A 87 -3.59 22.85 6.04
C THR A 87 -2.87 24.13 6.40
N GLY A 88 -2.48 24.95 5.42
CA GLY A 88 -1.60 26.11 5.63
C GLY A 88 -0.15 25.74 5.93
N LEU A 89 0.19 24.45 6.07
CA LEU A 89 1.54 24.03 6.41
C LEU A 89 2.54 24.37 5.30
N SER A 90 3.68 24.92 5.72
CA SER A 90 4.81 25.21 4.85
C SER A 90 5.42 23.92 4.30
N ARG A 91 6.15 24.04 3.18
CA ARG A 91 6.85 22.90 2.58
C ARG A 91 7.90 22.29 3.53
N LYS A 92 8.47 23.08 4.45
CA LYS A 92 9.42 22.59 5.45
C LYS A 92 8.72 21.70 6.48
N GLU A 93 7.55 22.11 6.95
CA GLU A 93 6.75 21.32 7.91
C GLU A 93 6.22 20.04 7.28
N LEU A 94 5.77 20.09 6.02
CA LEU A 94 5.31 18.91 5.29
C LEU A 94 6.41 17.86 5.12
N LYS A 95 7.67 18.27 4.91
CA LYS A 95 8.81 17.34 4.82
C LYS A 95 9.09 16.57 6.12
N CYS A 96 8.62 17.08 7.27
CA CYS A 96 8.75 16.37 8.54
C CYS A 96 7.69 15.29 8.74
N LEU A 97 6.67 15.20 7.86
CA LEU A 97 5.63 14.18 7.92
C LEU A 97 5.98 12.98 7.04
N PRO A 98 5.40 11.79 7.30
CA PRO A 98 5.51 10.65 6.42
C PRO A 98 5.15 10.99 4.97
N HIS A 99 6.15 10.88 4.10
CA HIS A 99 6.03 11.20 2.69
C HIS A 99 6.97 10.37 1.82
N ILE A 100 6.68 10.36 0.53
CA ILE A 100 7.56 9.87 -0.53
C ILE A 100 7.66 10.92 -1.64
N LEU A 101 8.59 10.70 -2.56
CA LEU A 101 8.70 11.42 -3.82
C LEU A 101 8.44 10.45 -4.98
N SER A 102 7.27 10.53 -5.61
CA SER A 102 6.83 9.59 -6.65
C SER A 102 7.81 9.51 -7.83
N LEU A 103 7.73 8.42 -8.59
CA LEU A 103 8.37 8.33 -9.90
C LEU A 103 7.48 8.94 -11.00
N PRO A 104 8.08 9.45 -12.09
CA PRO A 104 7.35 9.69 -13.32
C PRO A 104 6.83 8.37 -13.89
N GLY A 105 5.69 8.41 -14.58
CA GLY A 105 5.14 7.21 -15.20
C GLY A 105 3.65 7.25 -15.46
N ARG A 106 3.17 6.17 -16.08
CA ARG A 106 1.75 5.86 -16.22
C ARG A 106 1.41 4.76 -15.22
N PHE A 107 0.55 5.09 -14.26
CA PHE A 107 0.19 4.20 -13.14
C PHE A 107 -1.17 3.52 -13.29
N THR A 108 -2.02 4.05 -14.17
CA THR A 108 -3.32 3.47 -14.52
C THR A 108 -3.51 3.60 -16.03
N GLU A 109 -4.23 2.68 -16.65
CA GLU A 109 -4.39 2.63 -18.12
C GLU A 109 -4.92 3.96 -18.69
N ARG A 110 -5.90 4.54 -18.00
CA ARG A 110 -6.65 5.73 -18.44
C ARG A 110 -5.99 7.06 -18.06
N ASN A 111 -4.93 7.05 -17.23
CA ASN A 111 -4.29 8.30 -16.83
C ASN A 111 -3.19 8.73 -17.83
N LYS A 112 -3.01 10.05 -17.96
CA LYS A 112 -1.89 10.66 -18.66
C LYS A 112 -0.56 10.30 -17.97
N PHE A 113 0.50 10.25 -18.76
CA PHE A 113 1.85 10.08 -18.25
C PHE A 113 2.21 11.23 -17.30
N VAL A 114 2.56 10.92 -16.06
CA VAL A 114 3.00 11.90 -15.07
C VAL A 114 4.49 12.15 -15.30
N ARG A 115 4.85 13.35 -15.77
CA ARG A 115 6.23 13.68 -16.17
C ARG A 115 7.15 13.98 -14.98
N GLY A 116 6.62 14.59 -13.92
CA GLY A 116 7.38 15.05 -12.77
C GLY A 116 7.25 14.13 -11.56
N ARG A 117 8.20 14.28 -10.62
CA ARG A 117 8.11 13.64 -9.31
C ARG A 117 7.19 14.46 -8.40
N ILE A 118 6.25 13.80 -7.73
CA ILE A 118 5.26 14.44 -6.86
C ILE A 118 5.56 14.02 -5.42
N MET A 119 5.66 14.99 -4.52
CA MET A 119 5.71 14.71 -3.09
C MET A 119 4.32 14.28 -2.61
N LEU A 120 4.21 13.04 -2.14
CA LEU A 120 2.98 12.45 -1.65
C LEU A 120 3.11 12.18 -0.16
N LEU A 121 2.13 12.66 0.61
CA LEU A 121 2.09 12.59 2.07
C LEU A 121 1.04 11.59 2.54
N ASP A 122 1.34 10.97 3.67
CA ASP A 122 0.40 10.13 4.39
C ASP A 122 -0.78 10.95 4.93
N ARG A 123 -1.99 10.45 4.68
CA ARG A 123 -3.21 11.19 4.99
C ARG A 123 -3.52 11.20 6.49
N GLN A 124 -3.25 10.11 7.20
CA GLN A 124 -3.46 10.05 8.65
C GLN A 124 -2.51 11.01 9.37
N SER A 125 -1.25 11.06 8.94
CA SER A 125 -0.24 11.96 9.51
C SER A 125 -0.61 13.42 9.33
N LEU A 126 -1.19 13.80 8.17
CA LEU A 126 -1.73 15.14 7.94
C LEU A 126 -2.92 15.44 8.86
N ARG A 127 -3.87 14.52 9.00
CA ARG A 127 -5.02 14.68 9.91
C ARG A 127 -4.58 14.95 11.34
N ASN A 128 -3.65 14.16 11.85
CA ASN A 128 -3.14 14.29 13.22
C ASN A 128 -2.54 15.69 13.48
N ARG A 129 -1.88 16.30 12.49
CA ARG A 129 -1.31 17.65 12.62
C ARG A 129 -2.38 18.75 12.69
N ILE A 130 -3.47 18.59 11.95
CA ILE A 130 -4.55 19.60 11.87
C ILE A 130 -5.43 19.54 13.13
N SER A 131 -5.75 18.34 13.61
CA SER A 131 -6.50 18.16 14.85
C SER A 131 -5.82 18.79 16.07
N SER A 132 -4.50 19.03 15.98
CA SER A 132 -3.73 19.72 17.01
C SER A 132 -3.70 21.26 16.83
N GLY A 133 -4.30 21.82 15.77
CA GLY A 133 -4.12 23.22 15.37
C GLY A 133 -5.36 24.01 14.94
N SER A 134 -6.46 23.41 14.45
CA SER A 134 -7.75 24.11 14.20
C SER A 134 -8.88 23.19 13.73
N SER A 135 -10.11 23.45 14.19
CA SER A 135 -11.37 22.74 13.88
C SER A 135 -11.94 23.06 12.49
N GLN A 136 -11.19 22.83 11.40
CA GLN A 136 -11.79 22.81 10.06
C GLN A 136 -11.86 21.38 9.52
N ALA A 137 -13.08 21.00 9.09
CA ALA A 137 -13.39 19.68 8.56
C ALA A 137 -12.55 19.35 7.32
N PHE A 138 -11.41 18.69 7.53
CA PHE A 138 -10.55 18.11 6.49
C PHE A 138 -11.28 17.05 5.62
N ASP A 139 -12.47 16.65 6.08
CA ASP A 139 -13.35 15.63 5.52
C ASP A 139 -14.37 16.13 4.50
N VAL A 140 -14.26 17.37 4.01
CA VAL A 140 -14.82 17.66 2.68
C VAL A 140 -13.93 16.93 1.66
N GLY A 141 -14.31 15.68 1.39
CA GLY A 141 -13.72 14.84 0.37
C GLY A 141 -13.56 15.62 -0.93
N PRO A 142 -12.54 15.31 -1.75
CA PRO A 142 -12.48 15.90 -3.08
C PRO A 142 -13.82 15.66 -3.77
N ARG A 143 -14.55 16.74 -4.11
CA ARG A 143 -15.73 16.69 -4.99
C ARG A 143 -15.36 15.83 -6.20
N GLN A 144 -15.98 14.67 -6.34
CA GLN A 144 -15.88 13.76 -7.49
C GLN A 144 -14.46 13.61 -8.07
N VAL A 145 -13.47 13.23 -7.26
CA VAL A 145 -12.31 12.54 -7.83
C VAL A 145 -12.67 11.06 -7.90
N ASP A 146 -12.58 10.45 -9.08
CA ASP A 146 -12.81 9.00 -9.26
C ASP A 146 -11.95 8.22 -8.25
N LEU A 147 -12.58 7.80 -7.14
CA LEU A 147 -11.90 7.18 -6.01
C LEU A 147 -11.54 5.71 -6.29
N THR A 148 -11.84 5.21 -7.49
CA THR A 148 -11.64 3.82 -7.89
C THR A 148 -10.24 3.60 -8.51
N THR A 149 -10.10 2.60 -9.37
CA THR A 149 -8.84 2.17 -10.01
C THR A 149 -8.21 3.20 -10.94
N ARG A 150 -8.85 4.36 -11.16
CA ARG A 150 -8.37 5.38 -12.10
C ARG A 150 -7.46 6.42 -11.49
N GLU A 151 -7.51 6.63 -10.17
CA GLU A 151 -6.62 7.58 -9.51
C GLU A 151 -5.18 7.05 -9.47
N PRO A 152 -4.23 7.69 -10.17
CA PRO A 152 -2.84 7.25 -10.21
C PRO A 152 -2.12 7.35 -8.85
N ARG A 153 -2.46 8.31 -7.99
CA ARG A 153 -1.73 8.56 -6.74
C ARG A 153 -1.78 7.38 -5.76
N ARG A 154 -2.86 6.59 -5.78
CA ARG A 154 -2.95 5.37 -4.97
C ARG A 154 -1.84 4.39 -5.31
N PHE A 155 -1.54 4.23 -6.60
CA PHE A 155 -0.56 3.26 -7.10
C PHE A 155 0.88 3.76 -7.00
N MET A 156 1.11 5.08 -6.91
CA MET A 156 2.47 5.67 -6.83
C MET A 156 3.24 5.32 -5.55
N SER A 157 2.56 4.78 -4.53
CA SER A 157 3.13 4.42 -3.22
C SER A 157 2.86 2.98 -2.81
N ILE A 158 2.33 2.16 -3.73
CA ILE A 158 1.93 0.78 -3.49
C ILE A 158 2.83 -0.15 -4.29
N ILE A 159 3.29 -1.22 -3.65
CA ILE A 159 4.02 -2.31 -4.31
C ILE A 159 3.46 -3.66 -3.87
N SER A 160 3.37 -4.61 -4.80
CA SER A 160 3.09 -6.01 -4.47
C SER A 160 4.26 -6.58 -3.68
N ALA A 161 4.00 -7.31 -2.60
CA ALA A 161 5.07 -7.89 -1.79
C ALA A 161 4.72 -9.30 -1.31
N PRO A 162 5.73 -10.19 -1.18
CA PRO A 162 5.53 -11.48 -0.54
C PRO A 162 5.35 -11.28 0.96
N PHE A 163 5.11 -12.37 1.68
CA PHE A 163 5.31 -12.46 3.11
C PHE A 163 6.39 -13.48 3.43
N PHE A 164 7.10 -13.26 4.53
CA PHE A 164 8.14 -14.16 5.00
C PHE A 164 7.57 -15.29 5.84
N THR A 165 8.09 -16.49 5.59
CA THR A 165 7.88 -17.68 6.41
C THR A 165 9.21 -18.11 7.03
N SER A 166 9.16 -19.00 8.02
CA SER A 166 10.36 -19.57 8.63
C SER A 166 11.38 -18.52 9.07
N SER A 167 10.91 -17.45 9.73
CA SER A 167 11.72 -16.31 10.19
C SER A 167 12.52 -15.62 9.07
N GLY A 168 11.94 -15.52 7.87
CA GLY A 168 12.57 -14.86 6.72
C GLY A 168 13.48 -15.75 5.90
N ARG A 169 13.54 -17.06 6.16
CA ARG A 169 14.30 -18.02 5.33
C ARG A 169 13.60 -18.34 4.01
N SER A 170 12.32 -18.02 3.89
CA SER A 170 11.52 -18.26 2.70
C SER A 170 10.46 -17.18 2.57
N ALA A 171 9.91 -17.04 1.37
CA ALA A 171 8.91 -16.03 1.04
C ALA A 171 7.82 -16.62 0.15
N ASP A 172 6.57 -16.21 0.38
CA ASP A 172 5.40 -16.68 -0.36
C ASP A 172 4.49 -15.50 -0.76
N TRP A 173 3.73 -15.64 -1.83
CA TRP A 173 2.91 -14.58 -2.44
C TRP A 173 1.40 -14.72 -2.20
N GLY A 174 1.00 -15.79 -1.51
CA GLY A 174 -0.38 -16.20 -1.28
C GLY A 174 -1.04 -16.79 -2.53
N PHE A 175 -2.23 -17.36 -2.30
CA PHE A 175 -3.08 -17.95 -3.32
C PHE A 175 -4.13 -16.96 -3.81
N HIS A 176 -4.58 -17.15 -5.05
CA HIS A 176 -5.76 -16.47 -5.60
C HIS A 176 -6.76 -17.54 -6.07
N CYS A 177 -8.05 -17.20 -6.08
CA CYS A 177 -9.09 -18.11 -6.53
C CYS A 177 -9.37 -17.90 -8.03
N THR A 178 -9.05 -18.89 -8.87
CA THR A 178 -9.31 -18.83 -10.32
C THR A 178 -10.80 -18.79 -10.63
N LYS A 179 -11.65 -19.35 -9.76
CA LYS A 179 -13.11 -19.26 -9.88
C LYS A 179 -13.65 -17.86 -9.62
N CYS A 180 -12.91 -17.04 -8.87
CA CYS A 180 -13.26 -15.64 -8.62
C CYS A 180 -12.74 -14.67 -9.70
N ILE A 181 -12.14 -15.14 -10.80
CA ILE A 181 -11.35 -14.28 -11.70
C ILE A 181 -12.16 -13.13 -12.35
N ASP A 182 -13.45 -13.35 -12.57
CA ASP A 182 -14.37 -12.37 -13.15
C ASP A 182 -15.23 -11.64 -12.10
N ASN A 183 -15.04 -11.94 -10.81
CA ASN A 183 -15.92 -11.46 -9.75
C ASN A 183 -15.36 -10.19 -9.10
N THR A 184 -16.24 -9.19 -8.92
CA THR A 184 -15.92 -7.90 -8.30
C THR A 184 -16.54 -7.72 -6.92
N GLU A 185 -17.32 -8.69 -6.43
CA GLU A 185 -17.92 -8.65 -5.10
C GLU A 185 -16.85 -8.68 -4.00
N PRO A 186 -16.94 -7.86 -2.93
CA PRO A 186 -15.85 -7.71 -1.96
C PRO A 186 -15.37 -9.02 -1.32
N ALA A 187 -16.24 -9.99 -1.09
CA ALA A 187 -15.88 -11.26 -0.46
C ALA A 187 -15.15 -12.22 -1.42
N THR A 188 -15.44 -12.11 -2.72
CA THR A 188 -14.97 -13.01 -3.79
C THR A 188 -14.27 -12.23 -4.90
N HIS A 189 -13.71 -11.06 -4.58
CA HIS A 189 -13.09 -10.19 -5.58
C HIS A 189 -11.86 -10.89 -6.15
N PHE A 190 -11.65 -10.85 -7.47
CA PHE A 190 -10.54 -11.53 -8.16
C PHE A 190 -9.12 -11.14 -7.70
N ARG A 191 -8.97 -10.04 -6.96
CA ARG A 191 -7.70 -9.52 -6.41
C ARG A 191 -7.50 -9.95 -4.96
N ASN A 192 -8.48 -10.60 -4.35
CA ASN A 192 -8.34 -11.18 -3.03
C ASN A 192 -7.28 -12.28 -3.11
N LYS A 193 -6.40 -12.26 -2.11
CA LYS A 193 -5.38 -13.27 -1.90
C LYS A 193 -5.60 -13.95 -0.56
N TYR A 194 -4.98 -15.10 -0.37
CA TYR A 194 -5.19 -15.95 0.80
C TYR A 194 -3.88 -16.62 1.22
N THR A 195 -3.73 -16.90 2.52
CA THR A 195 -2.83 -17.98 2.97
C THR A 195 -3.44 -19.32 2.57
N GLU A 196 -2.69 -20.41 2.67
CA GLU A 196 -3.22 -21.75 2.42
C GLU A 196 -4.47 -22.04 3.27
N SER A 197 -4.39 -21.82 4.58
CA SER A 197 -5.53 -22.00 5.49
C SER A 197 -6.74 -21.13 5.11
N ALA A 198 -6.53 -19.84 4.85
CA ALA A 198 -7.60 -18.92 4.47
C ALA A 198 -8.20 -19.24 3.09
N PHE A 199 -7.42 -19.88 2.21
CA PHE A 199 -7.90 -20.35 0.91
C PHE A 199 -8.84 -21.54 1.09
N MET A 200 -8.51 -22.46 2.00
CA MET A 200 -9.39 -23.58 2.34
C MET A 200 -10.69 -23.09 2.98
N ASP A 201 -10.64 -22.10 3.87
CA ASP A 201 -11.83 -21.46 4.45
C ASP A 201 -12.71 -20.81 3.37
N HIS A 202 -12.08 -20.13 2.40
CA HIS A 202 -12.78 -19.54 1.25
C HIS A 202 -13.49 -20.61 0.40
N MET A 203 -12.82 -21.73 0.11
CA MET A 203 -13.42 -22.84 -0.63
C MET A 203 -14.56 -23.52 0.14
N ALA A 204 -14.44 -23.63 1.47
CA ALA A 204 -15.50 -24.18 2.31
C ALA A 204 -16.73 -23.26 2.36
N LEU A 205 -16.53 -21.94 2.44
CA LEU A 205 -17.61 -20.97 2.55
C LEU A 205 -18.40 -20.81 1.24
N PHE A 206 -17.72 -20.80 0.09
CA PHE A 206 -18.35 -20.53 -1.21
C PHE A 206 -18.55 -21.77 -2.09
N GLY A 207 -18.00 -22.92 -1.68
CA GLY A 207 -18.05 -24.18 -2.44
C GLY A 207 -17.17 -24.18 -3.69
N ILE A 208 -17.22 -25.23 -4.50
CA ILE A 208 -16.32 -25.40 -5.66
C ILE A 208 -16.82 -24.64 -6.91
N ASN A 209 -18.08 -24.22 -6.92
CA ASN A 209 -18.78 -23.65 -8.09
C ASN A 209 -19.13 -22.16 -7.96
N HIS A 210 -18.50 -21.41 -7.06
CA HIS A 210 -18.74 -19.97 -6.94
C HIS A 210 -18.02 -19.15 -8.03
N GLY A 211 -18.47 -17.92 -8.27
CA GLY A 211 -17.81 -17.00 -9.19
C GLY A 211 -18.07 -17.23 -10.69
N GLY A 212 -18.99 -18.13 -11.03
CA GLY A 212 -19.58 -18.17 -12.37
C GLY A 212 -20.44 -16.93 -12.63
N LYS A 213 -20.30 -16.30 -13.80
CA LYS A 213 -21.26 -15.31 -14.30
C LYS A 213 -22.64 -15.97 -14.32
N ARG A 214 -23.61 -15.40 -13.61
CA ARG A 214 -25.02 -15.56 -14.00
C ARG A 214 -25.26 -14.74 -15.26
#